data_AF-A0AAU4ANJ7-F1
#
_entry.id   AF-A0AAU4ANJ7-F1
#
_cell.length_a   1.000
_cell.length_b   1.000
_cell.length_c   1.000
_cell.angle_alpha   90.00
_cell.angle_beta   90.00
_cell.angle_gamma   90.00
#
_symmetry.space_group_name_H-M   'P 1'
#
loop_
_entity.id
_entity.type
_entity.pdbx_description
1 polymer ?
#
loop_
_entity_poly.entity_id
_entity_poly.type
_entity_poly.pdbx_seq_one_letter_code
_entity_poly.pdbx_strand_id
1 'polypeptide(L)'
;MTVLHHCVSVVAVTPEQFGQLAESVLDFAQSTRSRGEAIAVEDGRTVPDVRLVKGRHLRPGARYDLSHAGGTGTAVLAIQQWQRGRSIAVEQVVTSDEGTTRTAVRLRAPDRPRLLEADIRVRGSQPLRRVAGKGQVDLAAWWTAAALTPGTPPTAHAPATARLSHPLGRARLHLRPRRARDGRWEVGVTVAVNGRWLLRPLAAFALMVAGRPVRREFRSAVEQAAGAWDQAIGELLALSPDELRARLTRLATERTEHEPPAP
;
A
#
# COMPACT_ATOMS: atom_id res chain seq x y z
N MET A 1 -10.01 8.26 -24.64
CA MET A 1 -9.81 7.26 -23.56
C MET A 1 -8.58 6.48 -23.96
N THR A 2 -7.60 6.34 -23.08
CA THR A 2 -6.33 5.68 -23.40
C THR A 2 -6.18 4.48 -22.51
N VAL A 3 -5.92 3.32 -23.11
CA VAL A 3 -5.69 2.07 -22.38
C VAL A 3 -4.23 1.66 -22.58
N LEU A 4 -3.54 1.46 -21.47
CA LEU A 4 -2.19 0.95 -21.40
C LEU A 4 -2.23 -0.43 -20.74
N HIS A 5 -1.47 -1.36 -21.28
CA HIS A 5 -1.39 -2.73 -20.78
C HIS A 5 0.07 -3.17 -20.77
N HIS A 6 0.49 -3.80 -19.67
CA HIS A 6 1.81 -4.41 -19.52
C HIS A 6 1.70 -5.60 -18.58
N CYS A 7 2.49 -6.64 -18.80
CA CYS A 7 2.57 -7.81 -17.91
C CYS A 7 3.94 -7.86 -17.25
N VAL A 8 3.96 -8.21 -15.96
CA VAL A 8 5.19 -8.39 -15.18
C VAL A 8 5.15 -9.71 -14.42
N SER A 9 6.32 -10.30 -14.19
CA SER A 9 6.47 -11.48 -13.34
C SER A 9 6.94 -11.07 -11.96
N VAL A 10 6.20 -11.44 -10.92
CA VAL A 10 6.51 -11.11 -9.52
C VAL A 10 6.53 -12.36 -8.64
N VAL A 11 7.22 -12.28 -7.52
CA VAL A 11 7.20 -13.29 -6.46
C VAL A 11 5.74 -13.58 -6.08
N ALA A 12 5.39 -14.87 -6.13
CA ALA A 12 4.07 -15.36 -5.76
C ALA A 12 3.97 -15.53 -4.24
N VAL A 13 2.86 -15.08 -3.65
CA VAL A 13 2.59 -15.21 -2.21
C VAL A 13 1.36 -16.08 -2.01
N THR A 14 1.49 -17.22 -1.34
CA THR A 14 0.34 -18.09 -1.09
C THR A 14 -0.60 -17.50 -0.02
N PRO A 15 -1.87 -17.96 0.07
CA PRO A 15 -2.77 -17.56 1.15
C PRO A 15 -2.17 -17.79 2.54
N GLU A 16 -1.47 -18.91 2.72
CA GLU A 16 -0.86 -19.31 3.99
C GLU A 16 0.30 -18.39 4.35
N GLN A 17 1.20 -18.11 3.41
CA GLN A 17 2.32 -17.18 3.62
C GLN A 17 1.83 -15.78 3.97
N PHE A 18 0.83 -15.27 3.24
CA PHE A 18 0.25 -13.96 3.54
C PHE A 18 -0.42 -13.94 4.92
N GLY A 19 -1.13 -15.02 5.28
CA GLY A 19 -1.73 -15.19 6.60
C GLY A 19 -0.69 -15.14 7.72
N GLN A 20 0.41 -15.88 7.59
CA GLN A 20 1.51 -15.91 8.57
C GLN A 20 2.19 -14.54 8.73
N LEU A 21 2.42 -13.83 7.62
CA LEU A 21 2.97 -12.47 7.67
C LEU A 21 2.01 -11.50 8.39
N ALA A 22 0.71 -11.55 8.05
CA ALA A 22 -0.30 -10.71 8.68
C ALA A 22 -0.43 -11.00 10.18
N GLU A 23 -0.44 -12.27 10.57
CA GLU A 23 -0.46 -12.72 11.96
C GLU A 23 0.76 -12.21 12.72
N SER A 24 1.97 -12.40 12.17
CA SER A 24 3.22 -11.97 12.80
C SER A 24 3.26 -10.46 13.05
N VAL A 25 2.82 -9.65 12.08
CA VAL A 25 2.73 -8.19 12.24
C VAL A 25 1.71 -7.79 13.30
N LEU A 26 0.56 -8.46 13.36
CA LEU A 26 -0.48 -8.17 14.34
C LEU A 26 -0.10 -8.62 15.75
N ASP A 27 0.57 -9.76 15.88
CA ASP A 27 1.10 -10.26 17.15
C ASP A 27 2.17 -9.32 17.69
N PHE A 28 3.08 -8.85 16.83
CA PHE A 28 4.05 -7.83 17.20
C PHE A 28 3.36 -6.55 17.65
N ALA A 29 2.40 -6.03 16.89
CA ALA A 29 1.66 -4.84 17.30
C ALA A 29 0.98 -5.06 18.67
N GLN A 30 0.35 -6.21 18.89
CA GLN A 30 -0.35 -6.53 20.14
C GLN A 30 0.57 -6.83 21.32
N SER A 31 1.83 -7.20 21.11
CA SER A 31 2.80 -7.35 22.20
C SER A 31 3.27 -6.01 22.75
N THR A 32 3.20 -4.94 21.95
CA THR A 32 3.52 -3.59 22.44
C THR A 32 2.57 -3.12 23.54
N ARG A 33 3.08 -2.23 24.39
CA ARG A 33 2.37 -1.67 25.55
C ARG A 33 2.51 -0.16 25.58
N SER A 34 1.46 0.54 25.97
CA SER A 34 1.56 1.97 26.30
C SER A 34 2.04 2.16 27.73
N ARG A 35 3.07 3.01 27.92
CA ARG A 35 3.54 3.51 29.20
C ARG A 35 3.38 5.03 29.20
N GLY A 36 2.24 5.50 29.73
CA GLY A 36 1.80 6.88 29.49
C GLY A 36 1.58 7.11 28.00
N GLU A 37 2.26 8.11 27.43
CA GLU A 37 2.23 8.39 25.99
C GLU A 37 3.25 7.56 25.19
N ALA A 38 4.28 7.00 25.82
CA ALA A 38 5.28 6.22 25.11
C ALA A 38 4.74 4.82 24.76
N ILE A 39 5.12 4.29 23.60
CA ILE A 39 4.90 2.89 23.25
C ILE A 39 6.19 2.11 23.48
N ALA A 40 6.09 0.97 24.12
CA ALA A 40 7.21 0.06 24.35
C ALA A 40 6.94 -1.29 23.70
N VAL A 41 7.99 -1.88 23.13
CA VAL A 41 7.99 -3.29 22.71
C VAL A 41 8.05 -4.19 23.95
N GLU A 42 7.85 -5.49 23.75
CA GLU A 42 7.80 -6.48 24.83
C GLU A 42 9.07 -6.47 25.73
N ASP A 43 10.24 -6.30 25.12
CA ASP A 43 11.54 -6.17 25.81
C ASP A 43 11.68 -4.88 26.65
N GLY A 44 10.64 -4.04 26.71
CA GLY A 44 10.60 -2.81 27.51
C GLY A 44 11.27 -1.60 26.87
N ARG A 45 11.99 -1.77 25.75
CA ARG A 45 12.51 -0.67 24.91
C ARG A 45 11.36 0.15 24.34
N THR A 46 11.49 1.46 24.34
CA THR A 46 10.51 2.36 23.72
C THR A 46 10.67 2.36 22.21
N VAL A 47 9.55 2.50 21.51
CA VAL A 47 9.50 2.80 20.08
C VAL A 47 9.74 4.31 19.94
N PRO A 48 10.96 4.75 19.57
CA PRO A 48 11.20 6.17 19.32
C PRO A 48 10.19 6.69 18.30
N ASP A 49 9.89 7.98 18.41
CA ASP A 49 9.09 8.72 17.44
C ASP A 49 7.61 8.33 17.34
N VAL A 50 7.13 7.41 18.20
CA VAL A 50 5.72 7.02 18.30
C VAL A 50 5.17 7.37 19.68
N ARG A 51 4.24 8.33 19.72
CA ARG A 51 3.58 8.75 20.96
C ARG A 51 2.07 8.60 20.87
N LEU A 52 1.47 7.88 21.82
CA LEU A 52 0.03 7.81 21.99
C LEU A 52 -0.48 9.13 22.59
N VAL A 53 -1.08 9.97 21.74
CA VAL A 53 -1.58 11.30 22.12
C VAL A 53 -3.06 11.31 22.48
N LYS A 54 -3.81 10.25 22.12
CA LYS A 54 -5.24 10.14 22.46
C LYS A 54 -5.70 8.68 22.49
N GLY A 55 -6.62 8.38 23.39
CA GLY A 55 -7.31 7.09 23.43
C GLY A 55 -6.51 6.00 24.15
N ARG A 56 -6.86 4.74 23.90
CA ARG A 56 -6.16 3.58 24.48
C ARG A 56 -5.43 2.81 23.39
N HIS A 57 -4.20 2.38 23.67
CA HIS A 57 -3.37 1.63 22.74
C HIS A 57 -4.13 0.53 21.99
N LEU A 58 -4.07 0.56 20.66
CA LEU A 58 -4.72 -0.38 19.73
C LEU A 58 -6.22 -0.55 19.95
N ARG A 59 -6.90 0.49 20.45
CA ARG A 59 -8.36 0.54 20.50
C ARG A 59 -8.90 1.54 19.50
N PRO A 60 -10.13 1.34 18.99
CA PRO A 60 -10.81 2.34 18.18
C PRO A 60 -10.77 3.70 18.86
N GLY A 61 -10.34 4.73 18.12
CA GLY A 61 -10.14 6.08 18.63
C GLY A 61 -8.74 6.40 19.14
N ALA A 62 -7.82 5.42 19.23
CA ALA A 62 -6.41 5.71 19.50
C ALA A 62 -5.81 6.61 18.41
N ARG A 63 -4.96 7.54 18.82
CA ARG A 63 -4.17 8.39 17.93
C ARG A 63 -2.71 8.40 18.38
N TYR A 64 -1.83 8.18 17.41
CA TYR A 64 -0.39 8.20 17.58
C TYR A 64 0.18 9.37 16.79
N ASP A 65 1.03 10.16 17.43
CA ASP A 65 1.91 11.11 16.76
C ASP A 65 3.16 10.36 16.30
N LEU A 66 3.46 10.50 15.02
CA LEU A 66 4.57 9.93 14.28
C LEU A 66 5.48 11.02 13.68
N SER A 67 5.29 12.29 14.07
CA SER A 67 5.95 13.44 13.43
C SER A 67 7.47 13.43 13.57
N HIS A 68 7.99 12.65 14.52
CA HIS A 68 9.43 12.55 14.77
C HIS A 68 10.08 11.40 13.97
N ALA A 69 9.29 10.58 13.25
CA ALA A 69 9.77 9.38 12.54
C ALA A 69 10.45 9.71 11.20
N GLY A 70 11.08 10.90 11.09
CA GLY A 70 11.93 11.27 9.96
C GLY A 70 11.26 12.05 8.82
N GLY A 71 10.18 12.82 9.08
CA GLY A 71 9.54 13.67 8.06
C GLY A 71 9.56 15.16 8.40
N THR A 72 9.60 16.04 7.38
CA THR A 72 9.45 17.51 7.51
C THR A 72 8.01 17.95 7.84
N GLY A 73 7.18 17.04 8.36
CA GLY A 73 5.75 17.26 8.52
C GLY A 73 5.17 16.53 9.72
N THR A 74 3.98 16.95 10.13
CA THR A 74 3.24 16.28 11.21
C THR A 74 2.55 15.03 10.67
N ALA A 75 2.73 13.90 11.36
CA ALA A 75 2.13 12.63 10.98
C ALA A 75 1.31 12.07 12.14
N VAL A 76 0.02 11.84 11.92
CA VAL A 76 -0.88 11.28 12.93
C VAL A 76 -1.52 10.00 12.39
N LEU A 77 -1.34 8.90 13.12
CA LEU A 77 -1.99 7.62 12.84
C LEU A 77 -3.17 7.40 13.81
N ALA A 78 -4.35 7.15 13.29
CA ALA A 78 -5.57 6.90 14.04
C ALA A 78 -6.08 5.47 13.81
N ILE A 79 -6.39 4.77 14.91
CA ILE A 79 -7.05 3.46 14.85
C ILE A 79 -8.55 3.67 14.69
N GLN A 80 -9.08 3.28 13.54
CA GLN A 80 -10.53 3.33 13.28
C GLN A 80 -11.21 2.06 13.78
N GLN A 81 -10.56 0.91 13.59
CA GLN A 81 -11.04 -0.37 14.08
C GLN A 81 -9.87 -1.30 14.36
N TRP A 82 -9.96 -2.09 15.43
CA TRP A 82 -8.96 -3.09 15.80
C TRP A 82 -9.63 -4.37 16.31
N GLN A 83 -10.02 -5.25 15.39
CA GLN A 83 -10.67 -6.53 15.67
C GLN A 83 -10.12 -7.62 14.74
N ARG A 84 -9.26 -8.53 15.23
CA ARG A 84 -8.60 -9.56 14.41
C ARG A 84 -9.56 -10.43 13.61
N GLY A 85 -10.61 -10.93 14.25
CA GLY A 85 -11.61 -11.77 13.59
C GLY A 85 -12.53 -11.04 12.61
N ARG A 86 -12.50 -9.69 12.54
CA ARG A 86 -13.40 -8.90 11.69
C ARG A 86 -12.67 -7.96 10.76
N SER A 87 -11.98 -6.96 11.31
CA SER A 87 -11.22 -6.00 10.52
C SER A 87 -10.27 -5.16 11.37
N ILE A 88 -9.13 -4.84 10.76
CA ILE A 88 -8.22 -3.78 11.21
C ILE A 88 -8.38 -2.61 10.23
N ALA A 89 -8.59 -1.41 10.75
CA ALA A 89 -8.69 -0.21 9.95
C ALA A 89 -7.90 0.91 10.62
N VAL A 90 -6.99 1.50 9.86
CA VAL A 90 -6.12 2.60 10.30
C VAL A 90 -6.23 3.75 9.32
N GLU A 91 -6.04 4.96 9.84
CA GLU A 91 -5.99 6.17 9.04
C GLU A 91 -4.76 6.98 9.44
N GLN A 92 -3.93 7.31 8.47
CA GLN A 92 -2.79 8.20 8.64
C GLN A 92 -3.07 9.53 7.97
N VAL A 93 -2.76 10.63 8.66
CA VAL A 93 -2.76 11.98 8.12
C VAL A 93 -1.37 12.54 8.25
N VAL A 94 -0.76 12.89 7.12
CA VAL A 94 0.54 13.55 7.03
C VAL A 94 0.31 14.96 6.52
N THR A 95 0.83 15.96 7.23
CA THR A 95 0.77 17.37 6.84
C THR A 95 2.19 17.93 6.74
N SER A 96 2.56 18.39 5.56
CA SER A 96 3.83 19.08 5.28
C SER A 96 3.56 20.42 4.60
N ASP A 97 4.62 21.17 4.31
CA ASP A 97 4.54 22.44 3.56
C ASP A 97 3.94 22.27 2.16
N GLU A 98 4.09 21.08 1.57
CA GLU A 98 3.54 20.77 0.25
C GLU A 98 2.03 20.50 0.28
N GLY A 99 1.48 20.15 1.44
CA GLY A 99 0.07 19.90 1.65
C GLY A 99 -0.25 18.78 2.64
N THR A 100 -1.49 18.29 2.59
CA THR A 100 -1.98 17.22 3.45
C THR A 100 -2.28 15.96 2.66
N THR A 101 -1.75 14.84 3.12
CA THR A 101 -2.04 13.49 2.63
C THR A 101 -2.79 12.70 3.70
N ARG A 102 -3.99 12.23 3.38
CA ARG A 102 -4.78 11.31 4.22
C ARG A 102 -4.83 9.95 3.55
N THR A 103 -4.35 8.93 4.23
CA THR A 103 -4.34 7.53 3.77
C THR A 103 -5.11 6.68 4.76
N ALA A 104 -6.13 5.97 4.31
CA ALA A 104 -6.86 5.01 5.12
C ALA A 104 -6.70 3.61 4.53
N VAL A 105 -6.32 2.65 5.37
CA VAL A 105 -6.14 1.25 4.98
C VAL A 105 -7.04 0.39 5.85
N ARG A 106 -7.71 -0.58 5.24
CA ARG A 106 -8.53 -1.57 5.93
C ARG A 106 -8.20 -2.97 5.42
N LEU A 107 -7.92 -3.87 6.35
CA LEU A 107 -7.83 -5.30 6.11
C LEU A 107 -9.04 -6.00 6.75
N ARG A 108 -9.80 -6.75 5.97
CA ARG A 108 -10.94 -7.56 6.45
C ARG A 108 -10.53 -9.01 6.69
N ALA A 109 -11.04 -9.56 7.79
CA ALA A 109 -10.69 -10.86 8.34
C ALA A 109 -9.17 -11.10 8.37
N PRO A 110 -8.38 -10.31 9.11
CA PRO A 110 -6.92 -10.45 9.15
C PRO A 110 -6.36 -11.86 9.43
N ASP A 111 -7.06 -12.70 10.20
CA ASP A 111 -6.62 -14.08 10.45
C ASP A 111 -6.85 -15.00 9.22
N ARG A 112 -7.71 -14.59 8.28
CA ARG A 112 -7.90 -15.21 6.96
C ARG A 112 -8.14 -14.12 5.91
N PRO A 113 -7.10 -13.38 5.50
CA PRO A 113 -7.24 -12.14 4.74
C PRO A 113 -8.10 -12.28 3.49
N ARG A 114 -9.19 -11.51 3.41
CA ARG A 114 -10.12 -11.57 2.26
C ARG A 114 -10.10 -10.34 1.39
N LEU A 115 -10.03 -9.16 2.01
CA LEU A 115 -10.15 -7.90 1.30
C LEU A 115 -9.23 -6.87 1.93
N LEU A 116 -8.36 -6.30 1.11
CA LEU A 116 -7.56 -5.13 1.44
C LEU A 116 -8.15 -3.92 0.71
N GLU A 117 -8.52 -2.88 1.44
CA GLU A 117 -9.04 -1.62 0.91
C GLU A 117 -8.08 -0.49 1.28
N ALA A 118 -7.83 0.43 0.34
CA ALA A 118 -7.02 1.63 0.57
C ALA A 118 -7.71 2.86 -0.04
N ASP A 119 -7.76 3.97 0.69
CA ASP A 119 -8.20 5.29 0.22
C ASP A 119 -7.07 6.28 0.48
N ILE A 120 -6.68 7.04 -0.54
CA ILE A 120 -5.66 8.08 -0.42
C ILE A 120 -6.24 9.40 -0.93
N ARG A 121 -6.01 10.47 -0.18
CA ARG A 121 -6.41 11.83 -0.55
C ARG A 121 -5.27 12.77 -0.28
N VAL A 122 -4.73 13.34 -1.36
CA VAL A 122 -3.69 14.36 -1.33
C VAL A 122 -4.34 15.70 -1.64
N ARG A 123 -4.06 16.69 -0.81
CA ARG A 123 -4.44 18.09 -1.01
C ARG A 123 -3.17 18.92 -0.92
N GLY A 124 -2.61 19.28 -2.06
CA GLY A 124 -1.53 20.25 -2.13
C GLY A 124 -1.99 21.69 -1.98
N SER A 125 -1.02 22.59 -1.82
CA SER A 125 -1.24 24.05 -1.78
C SER A 125 -1.93 24.60 -3.03
N GLN A 126 -1.74 23.96 -4.19
CA GLN A 126 -2.34 24.35 -5.48
C GLN A 126 -3.54 23.48 -5.88
N PRO A 127 -4.56 24.03 -6.58
CA PRO A 127 -5.76 23.29 -7.00
C PRO A 127 -5.47 22.06 -7.87
N LEU A 128 -4.42 22.12 -8.70
CA LEU A 128 -3.99 21.01 -9.56
C LEU A 128 -3.31 19.87 -8.79
N ARG A 129 -2.86 20.11 -7.55
CA ARG A 129 -2.22 19.11 -6.67
C ARG A 129 -3.24 18.40 -5.78
N ARG A 130 -4.46 18.19 -6.28
CA ARG A 130 -5.51 17.43 -5.58
C ARG A 130 -5.62 16.05 -6.18
N VAL A 131 -5.36 15.02 -5.39
CA VAL A 131 -5.42 13.64 -5.85
C VAL A 131 -6.32 12.84 -4.92
N ALA A 132 -7.22 12.04 -5.48
CA ALA A 132 -8.00 11.09 -4.70
C ALA A 132 -7.91 9.71 -5.34
N GLY A 133 -7.37 8.75 -4.60
CA GLY A 133 -7.22 7.36 -4.99
C GLY A 133 -8.07 6.45 -4.11
N LYS A 134 -8.64 5.39 -4.70
CA LYS A 134 -9.23 4.27 -3.97
C LYS A 134 -8.78 2.97 -4.60
N GLY A 135 -8.28 2.03 -3.82
CA GLY A 135 -7.85 0.72 -4.25
C GLY A 135 -8.52 -0.37 -3.42
N GLN A 136 -8.75 -1.52 -4.05
CA GLN A 136 -9.16 -2.72 -3.35
C GLN A 136 -8.52 -3.96 -4.00
N VAL A 137 -8.20 -4.94 -3.17
CA VAL A 137 -7.73 -6.26 -3.58
C VAL A 137 -8.58 -7.30 -2.86
N ASP A 138 -9.42 -8.00 -3.61
CA ASP A 138 -10.06 -9.23 -3.15
C ASP A 138 -9.02 -10.35 -3.21
N LEU A 139 -8.44 -10.65 -2.06
CA LEU A 139 -7.35 -11.60 -1.91
C LEU A 139 -7.83 -13.03 -2.21
N ALA A 140 -9.05 -13.37 -1.81
CA ALA A 140 -9.64 -14.68 -2.11
C ALA A 140 -9.80 -14.85 -3.62
N ALA A 141 -10.39 -13.88 -4.31
CA ALA A 141 -10.52 -13.90 -5.77
C ALA A 141 -9.15 -13.83 -6.47
N TRP A 142 -8.17 -13.12 -5.89
CA TRP A 142 -6.79 -13.06 -6.40
C TRP A 142 -6.15 -14.45 -6.43
N TRP A 143 -6.16 -15.17 -5.31
CA TRP A 143 -5.57 -16.50 -5.23
C TRP A 143 -6.34 -17.52 -6.06
N THR A 144 -7.68 -17.45 -6.10
CA THR A 144 -8.48 -18.29 -7.02
C THR A 144 -8.11 -18.06 -8.47
N ALA A 145 -7.97 -16.79 -8.91
CA ALA A 145 -7.55 -16.47 -10.28
C ALA A 145 -6.11 -16.91 -10.56
N ALA A 146 -5.21 -16.77 -9.59
CA ALA A 146 -3.84 -17.22 -9.70
C ALA A 146 -3.72 -18.75 -9.81
N ALA A 147 -4.63 -19.52 -9.20
CA ALA A 147 -4.62 -20.98 -9.25
C ALA A 147 -5.12 -21.58 -10.59
N LEU A 148 -5.70 -20.76 -11.47
CA LEU A 148 -6.22 -21.24 -12.76
C LEU A 148 -5.10 -21.75 -13.67
N THR A 149 -5.39 -22.85 -14.38
CA THR A 149 -4.46 -23.43 -15.35
C THR A 149 -4.17 -22.45 -16.50
N PRO A 150 -2.90 -22.36 -16.97
CA PRO A 150 -2.57 -21.56 -18.14
C PRO A 150 -3.47 -21.90 -19.33
N GLY A 151 -4.03 -20.88 -19.99
CA GLY A 151 -5.00 -21.03 -21.09
C GLY A 151 -6.47 -20.93 -20.67
N THR A 152 -6.77 -21.00 -19.36
CA THR A 152 -8.12 -20.72 -18.86
C THR A 152 -8.48 -19.25 -19.11
N PRO A 153 -9.68 -18.94 -19.62
CA PRO A 153 -10.13 -17.57 -19.79
C PRO A 153 -10.05 -16.79 -18.47
N PRO A 154 -9.62 -15.51 -18.50
CA PRO A 154 -9.55 -14.70 -17.29
C PRO A 154 -10.95 -14.49 -16.69
N THR A 155 -11.00 -14.36 -15.37
CA THR A 155 -12.24 -14.00 -14.67
C THR A 155 -12.80 -12.67 -15.19
N ALA A 156 -14.13 -12.57 -15.28
CA ALA A 156 -14.81 -11.37 -15.75
C ALA A 156 -14.42 -10.13 -14.93
N HIS A 157 -14.30 -10.29 -13.60
CA HIS A 157 -13.90 -9.25 -12.67
C HIS A 157 -12.42 -9.37 -12.31
N ALA A 158 -11.69 -8.25 -12.41
CA ALA A 158 -10.32 -8.17 -11.93
C ALA A 158 -10.30 -8.22 -10.39
N PRO A 159 -9.54 -9.13 -9.77
CA PRO A 159 -9.51 -9.28 -8.31
C PRO A 159 -8.89 -8.08 -7.60
N ALA A 160 -8.05 -7.30 -8.28
CA ALA A 160 -7.50 -6.06 -7.76
C ALA A 160 -7.82 -4.90 -8.70
N THR A 161 -8.33 -3.82 -8.11
CA THR A 161 -8.74 -2.62 -8.83
C THR A 161 -8.34 -1.38 -8.06
N ALA A 162 -7.95 -0.33 -8.79
CA ALA A 162 -7.78 0.99 -8.20
C ALA A 162 -8.34 2.07 -9.12
N ARG A 163 -8.75 3.18 -8.53
CA ARG A 163 -9.25 4.35 -9.22
C ARG A 163 -8.52 5.57 -8.68
N LEU A 164 -7.92 6.33 -9.57
CA LEU A 164 -7.30 7.61 -9.29
C LEU A 164 -8.14 8.72 -9.93
N SER A 165 -8.38 9.79 -9.18
CA SER A 165 -9.04 10.99 -9.65
C SER A 165 -8.12 12.18 -9.44
N HIS A 166 -7.90 12.91 -10.52
CA HIS A 166 -7.08 14.12 -10.59
C HIS A 166 -7.91 15.24 -11.27
N PRO A 167 -7.64 16.52 -11.01
CA PRO A 167 -8.24 17.64 -11.73
C PRO A 167 -8.16 17.50 -13.25
N LEU A 168 -7.07 16.93 -13.76
CA LEU A 168 -6.81 16.75 -15.20
C LEU A 168 -7.50 15.49 -15.78
N GLY A 169 -7.87 14.52 -14.96
CA GLY A 169 -8.38 13.24 -15.46
C GLY A 169 -8.63 12.20 -14.40
N ARG A 170 -9.11 11.03 -14.83
CA ARG A 170 -9.32 9.86 -13.97
C ARG A 170 -8.58 8.68 -14.56
N ALA A 171 -7.92 7.90 -13.74
CA ALA A 171 -7.33 6.63 -14.13
C ALA A 171 -8.05 5.48 -13.40
N ARG A 172 -8.18 4.35 -14.07
CA ARG A 172 -8.62 3.08 -13.47
C ARG A 172 -7.54 2.05 -13.75
N LEU A 173 -7.09 1.40 -12.69
CA LEU A 173 -6.13 0.31 -12.73
C LEU A 173 -6.88 -1.00 -12.47
N HIS A 174 -6.57 -2.02 -13.26
CA HIS A 174 -7.02 -3.39 -13.07
C HIS A 174 -5.80 -4.29 -13.09
N LEU A 175 -5.67 -5.12 -12.06
CA LEU A 175 -4.61 -6.12 -11.94
C LEU A 175 -5.24 -7.51 -11.99
N ARG A 176 -4.65 -8.40 -12.79
CA ARG A 176 -5.09 -9.79 -12.91
C ARG A 176 -3.89 -10.72 -12.76
N PRO A 177 -3.86 -11.60 -11.75
CA PRO A 177 -2.79 -12.57 -11.59
C PRO A 177 -3.04 -13.79 -12.48
N ARG A 178 -1.95 -14.42 -12.88
CA ARG A 178 -1.90 -15.76 -13.46
C ARG A 178 -0.66 -16.46 -12.91
N ARG A 179 -0.71 -17.78 -12.75
CA ARG A 179 0.50 -18.53 -12.40
C ARG A 179 1.36 -18.71 -13.64
N ALA A 180 2.61 -18.28 -13.54
CA ALA A 180 3.63 -18.60 -14.51
C ALA A 180 4.16 -20.02 -14.27
N ARG A 181 4.79 -20.61 -15.29
CA ARG A 181 5.30 -22.00 -15.23
C ARG A 181 6.44 -22.17 -14.21
N ASP A 182 7.16 -21.10 -13.92
CA ASP A 182 8.25 -21.02 -12.95
C ASP A 182 7.77 -20.87 -11.49
N GLY A 183 6.45 -20.90 -11.25
CA GLY A 183 5.88 -20.74 -9.92
C GLY A 183 5.69 -19.28 -9.46
N ARG A 184 6.12 -18.30 -10.27
CA ARG A 184 5.86 -16.87 -10.04
C ARG A 184 4.45 -16.47 -10.48
N TRP A 185 4.06 -15.24 -10.19
CA TRP A 185 2.83 -14.66 -10.74
C TRP A 185 3.16 -13.80 -11.94
N GLU A 186 2.54 -14.11 -13.08
CA GLU A 186 2.41 -13.15 -14.17
C GLU A 186 1.19 -12.27 -13.89
N VAL A 187 1.43 -10.98 -13.66
CA VAL A 187 0.39 -10.00 -13.35
C VAL A 187 0.16 -9.10 -14.55
N GLY A 188 -1.04 -9.20 -15.13
CA GLY A 188 -1.50 -8.30 -16.17
C GLY A 188 -1.97 -6.98 -15.56
N VAL A 189 -1.26 -5.90 -15.88
CA VAL A 189 -1.51 -4.54 -15.40
C VAL A 189 -2.20 -3.75 -16.51
N THR A 190 -3.43 -3.32 -16.28
CA THR A 190 -4.20 -2.52 -17.25
C THR A 190 -4.62 -1.20 -16.65
N VAL A 191 -4.18 -0.09 -17.24
CA VAL A 191 -4.58 1.26 -16.84
C VAL A 191 -5.41 1.90 -17.94
N ALA A 192 -6.63 2.30 -17.59
CA ALA A 192 -7.52 3.09 -18.43
C ALA A 192 -7.56 4.54 -17.93
N VAL A 193 -7.04 5.47 -18.73
CA VAL A 193 -7.00 6.90 -18.43
C VAL A 193 -8.06 7.64 -19.24
N ASN A 194 -8.81 8.48 -18.53
CA ASN A 194 -9.87 9.33 -19.05
C ASN A 194 -9.60 10.79 -18.66
N GLY A 195 -9.14 11.59 -19.62
CA GLY A 195 -9.03 13.04 -19.42
C GLY A 195 -10.41 13.70 -19.22
N ARG A 196 -10.45 14.81 -18.49
CA ARG A 196 -11.64 15.68 -18.41
C ARG A 196 -11.71 16.60 -19.64
N TRP A 197 -12.92 16.94 -20.07
CA TRP A 197 -13.31 17.46 -21.39
C TRP A 197 -12.51 18.68 -21.92
N LEU A 198 -12.04 19.58 -21.06
CA LEU A 198 -11.30 20.79 -21.49
C LEU A 198 -9.88 20.52 -22.07
N LEU A 199 -9.29 19.35 -21.82
CA LEU A 199 -7.95 18.99 -22.32
C LEU A 199 -7.97 17.82 -23.30
N ARG A 200 -9.14 17.33 -23.70
CA ARG A 200 -9.26 16.17 -24.62
C ARG A 200 -8.52 16.36 -25.96
N PRO A 201 -8.62 17.51 -26.65
CA PRO A 201 -7.91 17.73 -27.91
C PRO A 201 -6.38 17.75 -27.71
N LEU A 202 -5.91 18.46 -26.68
CA LEU A 202 -4.49 18.55 -26.35
C LEU A 202 -3.90 17.23 -25.84
N ALA A 203 -4.66 16.46 -25.05
CA ALA A 203 -4.24 15.13 -24.60
C ALA A 203 -4.21 14.13 -25.76
N ALA A 204 -5.16 14.19 -26.69
CA ALA A 204 -5.12 13.37 -27.91
C ALA A 204 -3.88 13.72 -28.76
N PHE A 205 -3.57 15.00 -28.91
CA PHE A 205 -2.39 15.47 -29.65
C PHE A 205 -1.07 15.09 -28.93
N ALA A 206 -0.99 15.31 -27.62
CA ALA A 206 0.15 14.92 -26.79
C ALA A 206 0.34 13.39 -26.78
N LEU A 207 -0.73 12.59 -26.77
CA LEU A 207 -0.63 11.12 -26.88
C LEU A 207 -0.28 10.65 -28.29
N MET A 208 -0.62 11.41 -29.33
CA MET A 208 -0.22 11.11 -30.70
C MET A 208 1.28 11.34 -30.90
N VAL A 209 1.83 12.43 -30.33
CA VAL A 209 3.26 12.78 -30.42
C VAL A 209 4.11 12.05 -29.37
N ALA A 210 3.61 11.91 -28.15
CA ALA A 210 4.31 11.34 -26.98
C ALA A 210 3.75 9.97 -26.54
N GLY A 211 2.99 9.26 -27.38
CA GLY A 211 2.39 7.97 -27.03
C GLY A 211 3.41 6.87 -26.73
N ARG A 212 4.55 6.87 -27.45
CA ARG A 212 5.66 5.94 -27.22
C ARG A 212 6.38 6.19 -25.89
N PRO A 213 6.83 7.43 -25.55
CA PRO A 213 7.42 7.68 -24.25
C PRO A 213 6.45 7.42 -23.11
N VAL A 214 5.16 7.76 -23.23
CA VAL A 214 4.16 7.44 -22.19
C VAL A 214 4.00 5.93 -21.96
N ARG A 215 4.00 5.12 -23.03
CA ARG A 215 3.99 3.65 -22.90
C ARG A 215 5.26 3.12 -22.25
N ARG A 216 6.43 3.71 -22.57
CA ARG A 216 7.73 3.33 -21.99
C ARG A 216 7.82 3.70 -20.51
N GLU A 217 7.40 4.90 -20.15
CA GLU A 217 7.30 5.37 -18.76
C GLU A 217 6.34 4.50 -17.95
N PHE A 218 5.15 4.21 -18.50
CA PHE A 218 4.21 3.30 -17.86
C PHE A 218 4.83 1.92 -17.64
N ARG A 219 5.45 1.33 -18.68
CA ARG A 219 6.14 0.06 -18.55
C ARG A 219 7.22 0.13 -17.48
N SER A 220 8.08 1.15 -17.52
CA SER A 220 9.16 1.32 -16.54
C SER A 220 8.63 1.43 -15.12
N ALA A 221 7.58 2.22 -14.88
CA ALA A 221 6.96 2.34 -13.57
C ALA A 221 6.37 1.00 -13.08
N VAL A 222 5.78 0.20 -13.97
CA VAL A 222 5.27 -1.13 -13.62
C VAL A 222 6.40 -2.11 -13.31
N GLU A 223 7.49 -2.10 -14.09
CA GLU A 223 8.69 -2.94 -13.82
C GLU A 223 9.39 -2.53 -12.52
N GLN A 224 9.51 -1.23 -12.23
CA GLN A 224 10.06 -0.73 -10.98
C GLN A 224 9.19 -1.16 -9.78
N ALA A 225 7.86 -1.07 -9.90
CA ALA A 225 6.95 -1.54 -8.87
C ALA A 225 7.03 -3.06 -8.67
N ALA A 226 7.21 -3.83 -9.76
CA ALA A 226 7.43 -5.27 -9.70
C ALA A 226 8.74 -5.61 -8.98
N GLY A 227 9.83 -4.91 -9.30
CA GLY A 227 11.12 -5.08 -8.62
C GLY A 227 11.06 -4.73 -7.13
N ALA A 228 10.40 -3.61 -6.78
CA ALA A 228 10.21 -3.23 -5.38
C ALA A 228 9.36 -4.25 -4.61
N TRP A 229 8.34 -4.82 -5.25
CA TRP A 229 7.55 -5.91 -4.68
C TRP A 229 8.43 -7.15 -4.43
N ASP A 230 9.15 -7.60 -5.46
CA ASP A 230 10.00 -8.79 -5.36
C ASP A 230 11.06 -8.66 -4.28
N GLN A 231 11.67 -7.49 -4.17
CA GLN A 231 12.62 -7.20 -3.12
C GLN A 231 11.93 -7.24 -1.74
N ALA A 232 10.89 -6.44 -1.53
CA ALA A 232 10.25 -6.33 -0.22
C ALA A 232 9.63 -7.65 0.24
N ILE A 233 8.90 -8.34 -0.64
CA ILE A 233 8.25 -9.60 -0.32
C ILE A 233 9.25 -10.76 -0.28
N GLY A 234 10.23 -10.79 -1.18
CA GLY A 234 11.29 -11.80 -1.17
C GLY A 234 12.08 -11.77 0.14
N GLU A 235 12.47 -10.58 0.59
CA GLU A 235 13.11 -10.38 1.90
C GLU A 235 12.20 -10.86 3.04
N LEU A 236 10.92 -10.49 3.04
CA LEU A 236 9.99 -10.89 4.11
C LEU A 236 9.71 -12.39 4.16
N LEU A 237 9.58 -13.06 3.01
CA LEU A 237 9.31 -14.49 2.92
C LEU A 237 10.55 -15.35 3.25
N ALA A 238 11.75 -14.77 3.16
CA ALA A 238 12.97 -15.45 3.57
C ALA A 238 13.13 -15.50 5.10
N LEU A 239 12.43 -14.63 5.84
CA LEU A 239 12.49 -14.59 7.30
C LEU A 239 11.56 -15.64 7.91
N SER A 240 12.07 -16.40 8.86
CA SER A 240 11.24 -17.14 9.81
C SER A 240 10.40 -16.18 10.67
N PRO A 241 9.32 -16.65 11.33
CA PRO A 241 8.50 -15.81 12.21
C PRO A 241 9.31 -15.09 13.30
N ASP A 242 10.31 -15.75 13.88
CA ASP A 242 11.17 -15.17 14.92
C ASP A 242 12.10 -14.10 14.35
N GLU A 243 12.68 -14.34 13.18
CA GLU A 243 13.52 -13.35 12.49
C GLU A 243 12.69 -12.13 12.05
N LEU A 244 11.45 -12.36 11.60
CA LEU A 244 10.52 -11.28 11.29
C LEU A 244 10.19 -10.47 12.55
N ARG A 245 9.91 -11.14 13.68
CA ARG A 245 9.69 -10.46 14.96
C ARG A 245 10.91 -9.65 15.39
N ALA A 246 12.10 -10.22 15.31
CA ALA A 246 13.35 -9.54 15.62
C ALA A 246 13.57 -8.33 14.71
N ARG A 247 13.27 -8.46 13.40
CA ARG A 247 13.34 -7.37 12.42
C ARG A 247 12.34 -6.27 12.75
N LEU A 248 11.10 -6.60 13.09
CA LEU A 248 10.07 -5.63 13.49
C LEU A 248 10.47 -4.90 14.78
N THR A 249 10.96 -5.62 15.79
CA THR A 249 11.46 -5.02 17.03
C THR A 249 12.64 -4.08 16.74
N ARG A 250 13.59 -4.50 15.90
CA ARG A 250 14.71 -3.68 15.48
C ARG A 250 14.22 -2.40 14.80
N LEU A 251 13.42 -2.52 13.75
CA LEU A 251 12.85 -1.38 13.02
C LEU A 251 12.03 -0.44 13.91
N ALA A 252 11.32 -0.99 14.88
CA ALA A 252 10.51 -0.20 15.80
C ALA A 252 11.35 0.50 16.88
N THR A 253 12.55 0.01 17.22
CA THR A 253 13.39 0.57 18.28
C THR A 253 14.55 1.41 17.75
N GLU A 254 14.94 1.23 16.49
CA GLU A 254 15.88 2.08 15.80
C GLU A 254 15.24 3.45 15.57
N ARG A 255 15.93 4.51 16.01
CA ARG A 255 15.53 5.88 15.66
C ARG A 255 15.71 6.04 14.16
N THR A 256 14.72 6.59 13.48
CA THR A 256 14.88 6.92 12.06
C THR A 256 15.79 8.15 11.99
N GLU A 257 17.10 7.95 11.93
CA GLU A 257 18.05 9.03 11.71
C GLU A 257 17.80 9.61 10.32
N HIS A 258 17.14 10.76 10.26
CA HIS A 258 17.11 11.58 9.07
C HIS A 258 18.35 12.45 9.09
N GLU A 259 19.36 12.09 8.30
CA GLU A 259 20.43 13.01 7.94
C GLU A 259 19.80 14.13 7.10
N PRO A 260 19.78 15.39 7.57
CA PRO A 260 19.27 16.49 6.77
C PRO A 260 20.13 16.61 5.49
N PRO A 261 19.54 16.98 4.33
CA PRO A 261 20.34 17.23 3.14
C PRO A 261 21.39 18.31 3.45
N ALA A 262 22.64 18.02 3.11
CA ALA A 262 23.75 18.96 3.23
C ALA A 262 23.43 20.28 2.48
N PRO A 263 23.87 21.43 3.02
CA PRO A 263 23.49 22.77 2.54
C PRO A 263 23.89 23.04 1.08
#